data_AF-A0A0J9CWJ0-F1
#
_entry.id   AF-A0A0J9CWJ0-F1
#
_cell.length_a   1.000
_cell.length_b   1.000
_cell.length_c   1.000
_cell.angle_alpha   90.00
_cell.angle_beta   90.00
_cell.angle_gamma   90.00
#
_symmetry.space_group_name_H-M   'P 1'
#
loop_
_entity.id
_entity.type
_entity.pdbx_description
1 polymer ?
#
loop_
_entity_poly.entity_id
_entity_poly.type
_entity_poly.pdbx_seq_one_letter_code
_entity_poly.pdbx_strand_id
1 'polypeptide(L)'
;MAMCSTVIAPLEMSAFNACKSRVKFLEAALSGCRLVASPIPDMQAIGSNHLTLADNSDDWYEALSAIPDASKRRELAIRNVDFLQENMKIDGLMKFGEL
;
A
#
# COMPACT_ATOMS: atom_id res chain seq x y z
N MET A 1 6.71 -18.22 4.77
CA MET A 1 6.42 -17.64 3.43
C MET A 1 5.00 -17.11 3.46
N ALA A 2 4.75 -15.90 2.94
CA ALA A 2 3.38 -15.40 2.80
C ALA A 2 2.59 -16.31 1.83
N MET A 3 1.34 -16.62 2.18
CA MET A 3 0.48 -17.53 1.39
C MET A 3 -0.14 -16.85 0.16
N CYS A 4 0.11 -15.55 -0.04
CA CYS A 4 -0.36 -14.77 -1.18
C CYS A 4 0.74 -13.83 -1.70
N SER A 5 0.59 -13.35 -2.93
CA SER A 5 1.48 -12.36 -3.55
C SER A 5 0.86 -10.96 -3.69
N THR A 6 -0.46 -10.87 -3.57
CA THR A 6 -1.25 -9.65 -3.78
C THR A 6 -2.26 -9.52 -2.66
N VAL A 7 -2.27 -8.36 -2.01
CA VAL A 7 -3.29 -7.90 -1.07
C VAL A 7 -4.16 -6.89 -1.81
N ILE A 8 -5.47 -6.94 -1.58
CA ILE A 8 -6.42 -5.97 -2.11
C ILE A 8 -7.04 -5.14 -0.99
N ALA A 9 -7.30 -3.86 -1.26
CA ALA A 9 -8.04 -2.95 -0.39
C ALA A 9 -9.14 -2.20 -1.18
N PRO A 10 -10.24 -2.90 -1.56
CA PRO A 10 -11.36 -2.31 -2.28
C PRO A 10 -12.27 -1.56 -1.30
N LEU A 11 -11.90 -0.31 -1.01
CA LEU A 11 -12.66 0.57 -0.12
C LEU A 11 -13.60 1.46 -0.92
N GLU A 12 -14.82 1.63 -0.42
CA GLU A 12 -15.77 2.61 -0.95
C GLU A 12 -15.27 4.05 -0.71
N MET A 13 -15.54 4.96 -1.64
CA MET A 13 -15.28 6.39 -1.45
C MET A 13 -16.31 7.02 -0.52
N SER A 14 -16.03 6.96 0.79
CA SER A 14 -16.89 7.50 1.85
C SER A 14 -16.09 8.34 2.84
N ALA A 15 -16.77 9.21 3.58
CA ALA A 15 -16.15 10.01 4.65
C ALA A 15 -15.43 9.14 5.69
N PHE A 16 -15.97 7.95 5.99
CA PHE A 16 -15.33 7.00 6.89
C PHE A 16 -14.00 6.47 6.33
N ASN A 17 -13.97 6.05 5.06
CA ASN A 17 -12.75 5.53 4.44
C ASN A 17 -11.73 6.62 4.12
N ALA A 18 -12.17 7.88 3.97
CA ALA A 18 -11.28 9.04 3.82
C ALA A 18 -10.45 9.31 5.09
N CYS A 19 -10.92 8.88 6.27
CA CYS A 19 -10.19 9.00 7.55
C CYS A 19 -9.35 7.76 7.89
N LYS A 20 -9.33 6.72 7.05
CA LYS A 20 -8.53 5.52 7.33
C LYS A 20 -7.05 5.79 7.13
N SER A 21 -6.25 5.19 8.00
CA SER A 21 -4.80 5.19 7.89
C SER A 21 -4.29 4.11 6.92
N ARG A 22 -3.05 4.28 6.49
CA ARG A 22 -2.24 3.38 5.64
C ARG A 22 -1.89 1.99 6.21
N VAL A 23 -2.64 1.45 7.16
CA VAL A 23 -2.36 0.13 7.77
C VAL A 23 -2.34 -1.01 6.74
N LYS A 24 -3.24 -0.99 5.75
CA LYS A 24 -3.24 -2.02 4.69
C LYS A 24 -1.97 -2.01 3.83
N PHE A 25 -1.37 -0.83 3.62
CA PHE A 25 -0.07 -0.72 2.96
C PHE A 25 1.05 -1.26 3.84
N LEU A 26 1.06 -0.91 5.13
CA LEU A 26 2.04 -1.43 6.09
C LEU A 26 2.04 -2.97 6.13
N GLU A 27 0.87 -3.59 6.26
CA GLU A 27 0.71 -5.05 6.27
C GLU A 27 1.22 -5.70 4.98
N ALA A 28 0.85 -5.14 3.83
CA ALA A 28 1.26 -5.66 2.52
C ALA A 28 2.77 -5.54 2.31
N ALA A 29 3.35 -4.38 2.62
CA ALA A 29 4.77 -4.10 2.48
C ALA A 29 5.63 -4.99 3.38
N LEU A 30 5.28 -5.13 4.67
CA LEU A 30 5.99 -6.02 5.60
C LEU A 30 5.89 -7.50 5.21
N SER A 31 4.81 -7.87 4.52
CA SER A 31 4.62 -9.24 4.00
C SER A 31 5.28 -9.45 2.63
N GLY A 32 5.94 -8.44 2.06
CA GLY A 32 6.53 -8.48 0.72
C GLY A 32 5.49 -8.66 -0.40
N CYS A 33 4.23 -8.31 -0.14
CA CYS A 33 3.11 -8.44 -1.06
C CYS A 33 2.89 -7.15 -1.84
N ARG A 34 2.43 -7.27 -3.08
CA ARG A 34 1.88 -6.14 -3.82
C ARG A 34 0.55 -5.70 -3.19
N LEU A 35 0.29 -4.40 -3.15
CA LEU A 35 -1.03 -3.85 -2.80
C LEU A 35 -1.71 -3.29 -4.04
N VAL A 36 -2.98 -3.67 -4.25
CA VAL A 36 -3.93 -2.99 -5.14
C VAL A 36 -5.04 -2.38 -4.28
N ALA A 37 -5.27 -1.09 -4.36
CA ALA A 37 -6.17 -0.38 -3.44
C ALA A 37 -7.06 0.63 -4.15
N SER A 38 -8.23 0.91 -3.57
CA SER A 38 -9.04 2.06 -3.96
C SER A 38 -8.29 3.37 -3.73
N PRO A 39 -8.56 4.42 -4.53
CA PRO A 39 -7.87 5.70 -4.47
C PRO A 39 -8.35 6.60 -3.33
N ILE A 40 -8.42 6.09 -2.10
CA ILE A 40 -8.64 6.92 -0.91
C ILE A 40 -7.41 7.83 -0.66
N PRO A 41 -7.57 8.99 0.02
CA PRO A 41 -6.50 9.98 0.17
C PRO A 41 -5.18 9.39 0.70
N ASP A 42 -5.26 8.51 1.70
CA ASP A 42 -4.06 7.92 2.32
C ASP A 42 -3.32 6.94 1.39
N MET A 43 -4.03 6.28 0.46
CA MET A 43 -3.43 5.42 -0.56
C MET A 43 -2.81 6.24 -1.69
N GLN A 44 -3.45 7.34 -2.07
CA GLN A 44 -2.89 8.29 -3.03
C GLN A 44 -1.58 8.92 -2.50
N ALA A 45 -1.55 9.27 -1.21
CA ALA A 45 -0.39 9.88 -0.56
C ALA A 45 0.84 8.96 -0.50
N ILE A 46 0.66 7.63 -0.57
CA ILE A 46 1.78 6.68 -0.68
C ILE A 46 2.40 6.71 -2.08
N GLY A 47 1.56 6.88 -3.11
CA GLY A 47 2.00 7.01 -4.50
C GLY A 47 2.15 5.70 -5.27
N SER A 48 2.04 5.80 -6.59
CA SER A 48 2.01 4.67 -7.54
C SER A 48 3.33 3.89 -7.66
N ASN A 49 4.43 4.43 -7.11
CA ASN A 49 5.71 3.72 -7.04
C ASN A 49 5.69 2.55 -6.04
N HIS A 50 4.72 2.52 -5.13
CA HIS A 50 4.67 1.58 -4.01
C HIS A 50 3.42 0.69 -4.00
N LEU A 51 2.34 1.10 -4.67
CA LEU A 51 1.08 0.35 -4.80
C LEU A 51 0.38 0.66 -6.12
N THR A 52 -0.59 -0.17 -6.50
CA THR A 52 -1.48 0.11 -7.63
C THR A 52 -2.80 0.68 -7.13
N LEU A 53 -3.24 1.80 -7.70
CA LEU A 53 -4.56 2.36 -7.45
C LEU A 53 -5.55 1.86 -8.50
N ALA A 54 -6.75 1.49 -8.07
CA ALA A 54 -7.84 1.07 -8.95
C ALA A 54 -9.15 1.73 -8.53
N ASP A 55 -9.72 2.57 -9.39
CA ASP A 55 -10.91 3.38 -9.09
C ASP A 55 -12.20 2.72 -9.59
N ASN A 56 -12.13 2.10 -10.76
CA ASN A 56 -13.26 1.44 -11.40
C ASN A 56 -12.97 -0.03 -11.70
N SER A 57 -14.00 -0.78 -12.12
CA SER A 57 -13.92 -2.21 -12.39
C SER A 57 -12.85 -2.59 -13.41
N ASP A 58 -12.62 -1.75 -14.43
CA ASP A 58 -11.60 -2.01 -15.46
C ASP A 58 -10.20 -1.87 -14.88
N ASP A 59 -9.96 -0.84 -14.05
CA ASP A 59 -8.67 -0.69 -13.35
C ASP A 59 -8.37 -1.89 -12.45
N TRP A 60 -9.39 -2.39 -11.74
CA TRP A 60 -9.26 -3.57 -10.89
C TRP A 60 -8.94 -4.81 -11.73
N TYR A 61 -9.64 -4.98 -12.84
CA TYR A 61 -9.40 -6.10 -13.76
C TYR A 61 -7.98 -6.08 -14.31
N GLU A 62 -7.53 -4.94 -14.84
CA GLU A 62 -6.17 -4.77 -15.36
C GLU A 62 -5.12 -5.00 -14.27
N ALA A 63 -5.29 -4.38 -13.10
CA ALA A 63 -4.36 -4.50 -12.00
C ALA A 63 -4.22 -5.95 -11.52
N LEU A 64 -5.32 -6.69 -11.41
CA LEU A 64 -5.31 -8.07 -10.90
C LEU A 64 -4.89 -9.09 -11.97
N SER A 65 -5.11 -8.80 -13.25
CA SER A 65 -4.67 -9.65 -14.37
C SER A 65 -3.16 -9.59 -14.60
N ALA A 66 -2.55 -8.43 -14.32
CA ALA A 66 -1.11 -8.23 -14.47
C ALA A 66 -0.32 -8.74 -13.24
N ILE A 67 -0.16 -10.07 -13.11
CA ILE A 67 0.61 -10.66 -12.00
C ILE A 67 2.12 -10.43 -12.24
N PRO A 68 2.83 -9.72 -11.34
CA PRO A 68 4.27 -9.50 -11.50
C PRO A 68 5.07 -10.79 -11.30
N ASP A 69 6.14 -10.93 -12.08
CA ASP A 69 7.11 -12.01 -11.93
C ASP A 69 7.88 -11.93 -10.59
N ALA A 70 8.69 -12.95 -10.30
CA ALA A 70 9.42 -13.04 -9.04
C ALA A 70 10.43 -11.89 -8.84
N SER A 71 11.06 -11.37 -9.92
CA SER A 71 12.03 -10.27 -9.82
C SER A 71 11.31 -8.99 -9.45
N LYS A 72 10.26 -8.63 -10.20
CA LYS A 72 9.46 -7.43 -9.96
C LYS A 72 8.82 -7.43 -8.57
N ARG A 73 8.35 -8.60 -8.11
CA ARG A 73 7.83 -8.74 -6.73
C ARG A 73 8.90 -8.45 -5.68
N ARG A 74 10.11 -8.99 -5.89
CA ARG A 74 11.24 -8.76 -4.96
C ARG A 74 11.66 -7.29 -4.95
N GLU A 75 11.77 -6.66 -6.12
CA GLU A 75 12.09 -5.23 -6.25
C GLU A 75 11.07 -4.35 -5.55
N LEU A 76 9.77 -4.62 -5.74
CA LEU A 76 8.69 -3.91 -5.06
C LEU A 76 8.75 -4.11 -3.54
N ALA A 77 9.00 -5.33 -3.07
CA ALA A 77 9.09 -5.63 -1.65
C ALA A 77 10.24 -4.87 -0.98
N ILE A 78 11.43 -4.84 -1.59
CA ILE A 78 12.59 -4.09 -1.09
C ILE A 78 12.23 -2.60 -1.02
N ARG A 79 11.76 -2.03 -2.14
CA ARG A 79 11.39 -0.61 -2.22
C ARG A 79 10.37 -0.20 -1.15
N ASN A 80 9.37 -1.04 -0.90
CA ASN A 80 8.33 -0.74 0.08
C ASN A 80 8.85 -0.84 1.51
N VAL A 81 9.73 -1.78 1.81
CA VAL A 81 10.39 -1.86 3.12
C VAL A 81 11.27 -0.62 3.36
N ASP A 82 12.05 -0.20 2.36
CA ASP A 82 12.88 1.00 2.46
C ASP A 82 12.02 2.24 2.73
N PHE A 83 10.92 2.40 1.98
CA PHE A 83 9.96 3.49 2.21
C PHE A 83 9.38 3.50 3.63
N LEU A 84 9.05 2.32 4.19
CA LEU A 84 8.58 2.21 5.57
C LEU A 84 9.65 2.62 6.58
N GLN A 85 10.90 2.18 6.37
CA GLN A 85 12.01 2.52 7.25
C GLN A 85 12.29 4.02 7.25
N GLU A 86 12.16 4.70 6.11
CA GLU A 86 12.39 6.15 6.01
C GLU A 86 11.25 6.97 6.62
N ASN A 87 9.99 6.53 6.47
CA ASN A 87 8.82 7.39 6.71
C ASN A 87 7.97 6.99 7.90
N MET A 88 8.10 5.77 8.44
CA MET A 88 7.14 5.20 9.40
C MET A 88 7.80 4.62 10.66
N LYS A 89 8.75 5.35 11.23
CA LYS A 89 9.32 5.04 12.56
C LYS A 89 8.52 5.71 13.67
N ILE A 90 8.29 4.98 14.77
CA ILE A 90 7.72 5.54 16.02
C ILE A 90 8.59 6.68 16.55
N ASP A 91 9.91 6.62 16.34
CA ASP A 91 10.84 7.71 16.70
C ASP A 91 10.47 9.06 16.04
N GLY A 92 9.76 9.03 14.90
CA GLY A 92 9.23 10.23 14.24
C GLY A 92 7.98 10.81 14.93
N LEU A 93 7.24 10.02 15.70
CA LEU A 93 6.08 10.46 16.48
C LEU A 93 6.49 11.20 17.76
N MET A 94 7.69 10.94 18.29
CA MET A 94 8.22 11.64 19.47
C MET A 94 8.42 13.14 19.23
N LYS A 95 8.54 13.58 17.97
CA LYS A 95 8.60 15.00 17.60
C LYS A 95 7.26 15.74 17.74
N PHE A 96 6.16 15.03 17.92
CA PHE A 96 4.83 15.60 18.20
C PHE A 96 4.49 15.60 19.70
N GLY A 97 5.42 15.15 20.55
CA GLY A 97 5.28 15.09 22.01
C GLY A 97 5.67 16.38 22.74
N GLU A 98 6.03 17.45 22.03
CA GLU A 98 6.02 18.81 22.58
C GLU A 98 4.68 19.48 22.21
N LEU A 99 3.62 19.09 22.91
CA LEU A 99 2.34 19.81 22.96
C LEU A 99 2.03 20.15 24.42
#